data_AF-A0A1A8CDJ1-F1
#
_entry.id   AF-A0A1A8CDJ1-F1
#
_cell.length_a   1.000
_cell.length_b   1.000
_cell.length_c   1.000
_cell.angle_alpha   90.00
_cell.angle_beta   90.00
_cell.angle_gamma   90.00
#
_symmetry.space_group_name_H-M   'P 1'
#
loop_
_entity.id
_entity.type
_entity.pdbx_description
1 polymer ?
#
loop_
_entity_poly.entity_id
_entity_poly.type
_entity_poly.pdbx_seq_one_letter_code
_entity_poly.pdbx_strand_id
1 'polypeptide(L)'
;ADFQAANKQPDEEVVFDVLCGDFNFDNCSPDDTLEQNHSLFDDYGDPCREGPGKEKPWVIGTLLKQPTLYEEDVNTSLTLKRTLETKELRKQYISPPVAAEGFPLVYPENGQPWIGRRIDYILYRESTISKLCRTEVEAVTFITQLASLTDHIPVSLRLNVTMDSNYDGDDDV
;
A
#
# COMPACT_ATOMS: atom_id res chain seq x y z
N ALA A 1 -10.87 -3.74 -25.68
CA ALA A 1 -9.64 -4.22 -25.01
C ALA A 1 -9.16 -3.10 -24.10
N ASP A 2 -8.74 -3.42 -22.88
CA ASP A 2 -8.07 -2.43 -22.04
C ASP A 2 -6.67 -2.10 -22.61
N PHE A 3 -6.00 -1.11 -22.01
CA PHE A 3 -4.69 -0.64 -22.48
C PHE A 3 -3.64 -1.76 -22.46
N GLN A 4 -3.63 -2.62 -21.44
CA GLN A 4 -2.66 -3.71 -21.32
C GLN A 4 -2.88 -4.75 -22.44
N ALA A 5 -4.11 -5.19 -22.64
CA ALA A 5 -4.47 -6.14 -23.69
C ALA A 5 -4.20 -5.61 -25.10
N ALA A 6 -4.30 -4.28 -25.30
CA ALA A 6 -3.99 -3.65 -26.60
C ALA A 6 -2.49 -3.58 -26.91
N ASN A 7 -1.62 -3.69 -25.90
CA ASN A 7 -0.17 -3.56 -26.06
C ASN A 7 0.60 -4.86 -25.82
N LYS A 8 -0.06 -5.93 -25.35
CA LYS A 8 0.56 -7.24 -25.12
C LYS A 8 0.99 -7.91 -26.42
N GLN A 9 2.24 -8.39 -26.49
CA GLN A 9 2.72 -9.24 -27.58
C GLN A 9 2.38 -10.73 -27.37
N PRO A 10 2.24 -11.53 -28.44
CA PRO A 10 1.85 -12.94 -28.33
C PRO A 10 2.79 -13.82 -27.48
N ASP A 11 4.06 -13.47 -27.41
CA ASP A 11 5.15 -14.19 -26.74
C ASP A 11 5.55 -13.56 -25.38
N GLU A 12 4.78 -12.59 -24.88
CA GLU A 12 5.03 -11.97 -23.58
C GLU A 12 4.41 -12.75 -22.41
N GLU A 13 5.28 -13.13 -21.47
CA GLU A 13 4.90 -13.68 -20.19
C GLU A 13 4.78 -12.58 -19.13
N VAL A 14 3.62 -12.48 -18.50
CA VAL A 14 3.37 -11.51 -17.43
C VAL A 14 3.89 -12.09 -16.12
N VAL A 15 4.99 -11.53 -15.61
CA VAL A 15 5.62 -11.96 -14.35
C VAL A 15 5.07 -11.24 -13.11
N PHE A 16 4.59 -10.01 -13.29
CA PHE A 16 3.91 -9.22 -12.27
C PHE A 16 2.97 -8.20 -12.92
N ASP A 17 1.92 -7.83 -12.20
CA ASP A 17 0.98 -6.77 -12.56
C ASP A 17 0.75 -5.95 -11.29
N VAL A 18 1.26 -4.71 -11.28
CA VAL A 18 1.32 -3.85 -10.09
C VAL A 18 0.65 -2.52 -10.41
N LEU A 19 -0.19 -2.07 -9.50
CA LEU A 19 -0.82 -0.75 -9.52
C LEU A 19 -0.42 0.01 -8.26
N CYS A 20 0.17 1.20 -8.39
CA CYS A 20 0.59 1.99 -7.23
C CYS A 20 0.40 3.49 -7.45
N GLY A 21 0.39 4.24 -6.34
CA GLY A 21 0.32 5.70 -6.35
C GLY A 21 -0.34 6.25 -5.10
N ASP A 22 -0.46 7.58 -5.07
CA ASP A 22 -1.30 8.29 -4.11
C ASP A 22 -2.75 8.26 -4.59
N PHE A 23 -3.59 7.53 -3.86
CA PHE A 23 -5.01 7.37 -4.19
C PHE A 23 -5.90 8.39 -3.45
N ASN A 24 -5.34 9.20 -2.55
CA ASN A 24 -6.02 10.27 -1.80
C ASN A 24 -7.14 9.84 -0.82
N PHE A 25 -7.48 8.55 -0.74
CA PHE A 25 -8.36 7.98 0.28
C PHE A 25 -7.58 7.01 1.17
N ASP A 26 -8.02 6.79 2.40
CA ASP A 26 -7.42 5.79 3.30
C ASP A 26 -8.37 4.62 3.61
N ASN A 27 -7.83 3.57 4.23
CA ASN A 27 -8.58 2.37 4.56
C ASN A 27 -9.04 2.33 6.04
N CYS A 28 -9.31 3.47 6.67
CA CYS A 28 -9.81 3.54 8.05
C CYS A 28 -10.76 4.71 8.37
N SER A 29 -10.85 5.71 7.49
CA SER A 29 -11.72 6.87 7.59
C SER A 29 -13.15 6.50 7.21
N PRO A 30 -14.17 6.87 8.00
CA PRO A 30 -15.57 6.71 7.60
C PRO A 30 -15.92 7.45 6.30
N ASP A 31 -15.27 8.59 6.03
CA ASP A 31 -15.51 9.40 4.83
C ASP A 31 -15.11 8.66 3.53
N ASP A 32 -14.12 7.77 3.62
CA ASP A 32 -13.54 7.03 2.49
C ASP A 32 -14.25 5.66 2.25
N THR A 33 -15.44 5.44 2.82
CA THR A 33 -16.13 4.14 2.78
C THR A 33 -16.44 3.66 1.36
N LEU A 34 -16.74 4.58 0.42
CA LEU A 34 -17.07 4.21 -0.96
C LEU A 34 -15.85 3.64 -1.68
N GLU A 35 -14.70 4.31 -1.55
CA GLU A 35 -13.42 3.94 -2.11
C GLU A 35 -12.89 2.65 -1.47
N GLN A 36 -13.05 2.51 -0.15
CA GLN A 36 -12.72 1.29 0.58
C GLN A 36 -13.45 0.07 0.03
N ASN A 37 -14.68 0.21 -0.47
CA ASN A 37 -15.48 -0.88 -1.03
C ASN A 37 -15.42 -0.96 -2.57
N HIS A 38 -14.51 -0.21 -3.21
CA HIS A 38 -14.39 -0.21 -4.66
C HIS A 38 -13.91 -1.58 -5.19
N SER A 39 -14.51 -2.03 -6.30
CA SER A 39 -14.25 -3.36 -6.89
C SER A 39 -12.81 -3.55 -7.40
N LEU A 40 -12.02 -2.48 -7.46
CA LEU A 40 -10.57 -2.57 -7.73
C LEU A 40 -9.89 -3.58 -6.81
N PHE A 41 -10.29 -3.63 -5.53
CA PHE A 41 -9.71 -4.51 -4.53
C PHE A 41 -10.17 -5.98 -4.65
N ASP A 42 -11.12 -6.28 -5.53
CA ASP A 42 -11.50 -7.66 -5.87
C ASP A 42 -10.47 -8.28 -6.84
N ASP A 43 -9.90 -7.46 -7.72
CA ASP A 43 -8.92 -7.88 -8.72
C ASP A 43 -7.47 -7.64 -8.26
N TYR A 44 -7.23 -6.55 -7.53
CA TYR A 44 -5.90 -6.16 -7.05
C TYR A 44 -5.81 -6.36 -5.53
N GLY A 45 -4.94 -7.28 -5.12
CA GLY A 45 -4.60 -7.52 -3.73
C GLY A 45 -3.81 -6.36 -3.12
N ASP A 46 -4.26 -5.87 -1.96
CA ASP A 46 -3.50 -4.95 -1.13
C ASP A 46 -2.81 -5.73 0.02
N PRO A 47 -1.47 -5.82 0.06
CA PRO A 47 -0.77 -6.58 1.09
C PRO A 47 -0.91 -5.99 2.49
N CYS A 48 -1.30 -4.71 2.63
CA CYS A 48 -1.53 -4.02 3.90
C CYS A 48 -2.96 -4.21 4.43
N ARG A 49 -3.90 -4.61 3.57
CA ARG A 49 -5.33 -4.64 3.88
C ARG A 49 -5.76 -5.98 4.47
N GLU A 50 -6.62 -5.94 5.49
CA GLU A 50 -7.38 -7.11 5.97
C GLU A 50 -8.80 -7.13 5.38
N GLY A 51 -9.39 -5.94 5.15
CA GLY A 51 -10.68 -5.77 4.50
C GLY A 51 -11.02 -4.28 4.29
N PRO A 52 -12.19 -3.96 3.74
CA PRO A 52 -12.67 -2.57 3.66
C PRO A 52 -12.69 -1.93 5.05
N GLY A 53 -12.03 -0.78 5.21
CA GLY A 53 -11.96 -0.06 6.48
C GLY A 53 -11.08 -0.73 7.55
N LYS A 54 -10.33 -1.79 7.20
CA LYS A 54 -9.52 -2.57 8.14
C LYS A 54 -8.13 -2.88 7.61
N GLU A 55 -7.14 -2.28 8.25
CA GLU A 55 -5.71 -2.50 8.00
C GLU A 55 -5.16 -3.67 8.81
N LYS A 56 -4.09 -4.31 8.30
CA LYS A 56 -3.33 -5.28 9.08
C LYS A 56 -2.63 -4.59 10.27
N PRO A 57 -2.40 -5.29 11.40
CA PRO A 57 -1.90 -4.66 12.63
C PRO A 57 -0.53 -3.97 12.56
N TRP A 58 0.30 -4.31 11.57
CA TRP A 58 1.65 -3.76 11.37
C TRP A 58 1.68 -2.52 10.47
N VAL A 59 0.55 -2.16 9.86
CA VAL A 59 0.45 -1.04 8.92
C VAL A 59 0.53 0.29 9.68
N ILE A 60 1.07 1.30 9.00
CA ILE A 60 1.09 2.69 9.45
C ILE A 60 0.55 3.58 8.33
N GLY A 61 0.02 4.76 8.70
CA GLY A 61 -0.34 5.78 7.74
C GLY A 61 0.89 6.31 6.98
N THR A 62 0.67 6.81 5.78
CA THR A 62 1.71 7.29 4.87
C THR A 62 1.68 8.81 4.69
N LEU A 63 0.61 9.48 5.12
CA LEU A 63 0.52 10.93 5.09
C LEU A 63 0.97 11.53 6.43
N LEU A 64 2.05 12.30 6.41
CA LEU A 64 2.54 13.11 7.53
C LEU A 64 1.70 14.39 7.67
N LYS A 65 1.65 14.96 8.88
CA LYS A 65 1.09 16.29 9.09
C LYS A 65 2.06 17.33 8.56
N GLN A 66 1.72 17.98 7.45
CA GLN A 66 2.57 19.01 6.82
C GLN A 66 3.15 20.06 7.78
N PRO A 67 2.44 20.58 8.81
CA PRO A 67 3.01 21.57 9.72
C PRO A 67 4.20 21.10 10.56
N THR A 68 4.41 19.78 10.71
CA THR A 68 5.40 19.20 11.63
C THR A 68 6.65 18.67 10.91
N LEU A 69 6.74 18.75 9.57
CA LEU A 69 7.77 18.08 8.76
C LEU A 69 9.23 18.42 9.12
N TYR A 70 9.45 19.55 9.78
CA TYR A 70 10.78 20.05 10.13
C TYR A 70 11.11 19.88 11.63
N GLU A 71 10.21 19.30 12.42
CA GLU A 71 10.43 19.00 13.83
C GLU A 71 11.50 17.89 14.00
N GLU A 72 12.25 17.93 15.11
CA GLU A 72 13.41 17.06 15.37
C GLU A 72 13.08 15.56 15.25
N ASP A 73 11.87 15.19 15.68
CA ASP A 73 11.41 13.81 15.68
C ASP A 73 11.15 13.24 14.27
N VAL A 74 11.06 14.08 13.23
CA VAL A 74 10.71 13.64 11.86
C VAL A 74 11.61 14.19 10.76
N ASN A 75 12.53 15.12 11.07
CA ASN A 75 13.32 15.82 10.06
C ASN A 75 14.54 15.04 9.52
N THR A 76 14.84 13.85 10.04
CA THR A 76 15.85 12.94 9.48
C THR A 76 15.27 11.55 9.27
N SER A 77 15.87 10.76 8.37
CA SER A 77 15.43 9.38 8.12
C SER A 77 15.47 8.50 9.37
N LEU A 78 16.46 8.72 10.25
CA LEU A 78 16.60 7.98 11.50
C LEU A 78 15.57 8.42 12.54
N THR A 79 15.35 9.73 12.72
CA THR A 79 14.36 10.23 13.69
C THR A 79 12.94 9.86 13.24
N LEU A 80 12.62 10.02 11.96
CA LEU A 80 11.35 9.59 11.40
C LEU A 80 11.13 8.08 11.61
N LYS A 81 12.14 7.22 11.39
CA LYS A 81 12.02 5.79 11.67
C LYS A 81 11.63 5.51 13.12
N ARG A 82 12.33 6.12 14.09
CA ARG A 82 12.03 5.96 15.53
C ARG A 82 10.63 6.45 15.88
N THR A 83 10.21 7.55 15.26
CA THR A 83 8.86 8.10 15.38
C THR A 83 7.80 7.14 14.87
N LEU A 84 8.00 6.53 13.69
CA LEU A 84 7.06 5.57 13.12
C LEU A 84 7.00 4.25 13.92
N GLU A 85 8.06 3.85 14.59
CA GLU A 85 8.07 2.67 15.49
C GLU A 85 7.28 2.91 16.80
N THR A 86 7.05 4.18 17.18
CA THR A 86 6.42 4.55 18.45
C THR A 86 4.96 5.00 18.25
N LYS A 87 3.99 4.28 18.82
CA LYS A 87 2.55 4.54 18.63
C LYS A 87 2.15 5.97 19.01
N GLU A 88 2.68 6.49 20.10
CA GLU A 88 2.36 7.81 20.64
C GLU A 88 2.89 8.92 19.72
N LEU A 89 4.10 8.75 19.19
CA LEU A 89 4.68 9.69 18.23
C LEU A 89 3.96 9.60 16.88
N ARG A 90 3.57 8.41 16.41
CA ARG A 90 2.72 8.27 15.21
C ARG A 90 1.46 9.14 15.29
N LYS A 91 0.77 9.17 16.44
CA LYS A 91 -0.41 10.03 16.65
C LYS A 91 -0.13 11.52 16.51
N GLN A 92 1.08 11.94 16.87
CA GLN A 92 1.52 13.32 16.77
C GLN A 92 1.86 13.70 15.32
N TYR A 93 2.52 12.82 14.57
CA TYR A 93 3.12 13.18 13.29
C TYR A 93 2.42 12.65 12.04
N ILE A 94 1.70 11.52 12.11
CA ILE A 94 0.91 10.99 10.99
C ILE A 94 -0.48 11.65 11.01
N SER A 95 -0.99 12.01 9.83
CA SER A 95 -2.33 12.57 9.66
C SER A 95 -3.40 11.60 10.16
N PRO A 96 -4.35 12.06 11.01
CA PRO A 96 -5.41 11.22 11.55
C PRO A 96 -6.49 10.97 10.50
N PRO A 97 -7.34 9.94 10.67
CA PRO A 97 -8.48 9.70 9.79
C PRO A 97 -9.46 10.88 9.75
N VAL A 98 -10.23 10.94 8.67
CA VAL A 98 -11.21 11.99 8.38
C VAL A 98 -12.59 11.53 8.83
N ALA A 99 -13.29 12.39 9.57
CA ALA A 99 -14.67 12.15 9.97
C ALA A 99 -15.62 12.32 8.78
N ALA A 100 -16.66 11.49 8.70
CA ALA A 100 -17.76 11.74 7.76
C ALA A 100 -18.53 13.01 8.16
N GLU A 101 -19.05 13.74 7.17
CA GLU A 101 -19.78 14.99 7.40
C GLU A 101 -20.94 14.82 8.40
N GLY A 102 -20.94 15.63 9.45
CA GLY A 102 -21.99 15.61 10.48
C GLY A 102 -21.87 14.50 11.53
N PHE A 103 -20.84 13.65 11.49
CA PHE A 103 -20.63 12.56 12.44
C PHE A 103 -19.30 12.71 13.20
N PRO A 104 -19.28 12.53 14.53
CA PRO A 104 -18.03 12.53 15.29
C PRO A 104 -17.19 11.28 14.95
N LEU A 105 -15.90 11.46 14.70
CA LEU A 105 -14.96 10.36 14.52
C LEU A 105 -14.56 9.75 15.87
N VAL A 106 -14.91 8.49 16.10
CA VAL A 106 -14.36 7.68 17.19
C VAL A 106 -13.23 6.83 16.61
N TYR A 107 -11.99 7.26 16.83
CA TYR A 107 -10.81 6.57 16.28
C TYR A 107 -9.64 6.48 17.29
N PRO A 108 -8.99 5.30 17.40
CA PRO A 108 -9.42 4.03 16.81
C PRO A 108 -10.66 3.50 17.55
N GLU A 109 -11.40 2.57 16.95
CA GLU A 109 -12.42 1.83 17.68
C GLU A 109 -11.81 1.11 18.89
N ASN A 110 -12.62 0.80 19.90
CA ASN A 110 -12.13 0.16 21.10
C ASN A 110 -11.46 -1.18 20.77
N GLY A 111 -10.19 -1.34 21.16
CA GLY A 111 -9.38 -2.52 20.87
C GLY A 111 -8.67 -2.51 19.51
N GLN A 112 -8.89 -1.50 18.65
CA GLN A 112 -8.19 -1.37 17.36
C GLN A 112 -6.89 -0.56 17.48
N PRO A 113 -5.86 -0.86 16.67
CA PRO A 113 -4.63 -0.08 16.62
C PRO A 113 -4.87 1.32 16.04
N TRP A 114 -4.04 2.28 16.45
CA TRP A 114 -3.99 3.60 15.79
C TRP A 114 -3.00 3.49 14.63
N ILE A 115 -3.49 3.70 13.40
CA ILE A 115 -2.74 3.54 12.15
C ILE A 115 -2.38 4.90 11.55
N GLY A 116 -3.36 5.81 11.45
CA GLY A 116 -3.27 7.04 10.66
C GLY A 116 -3.61 6.82 9.19
N ARG A 117 -3.66 7.89 8.38
CA ARG A 117 -4.09 7.81 6.98
C ARG A 117 -3.01 7.19 6.09
N ARG A 118 -3.25 5.99 5.57
CA ARG A 118 -2.47 5.39 4.48
C ARG A 118 -3.18 5.67 3.17
N ILE A 119 -2.65 6.60 2.39
CA ILE A 119 -3.22 7.02 1.10
C ILE A 119 -2.34 6.63 -0.09
N ASP A 120 -1.11 6.18 0.18
CA ASP A 120 -0.18 5.67 -0.81
C ASP A 120 -0.32 4.14 -0.88
N TYR A 121 -0.74 3.64 -2.03
CA TYR A 121 -1.03 2.21 -2.25
C TYR A 121 0.00 1.59 -3.18
N ILE A 122 0.29 0.31 -2.93
CA ILE A 122 0.97 -0.57 -3.88
C ILE A 122 0.24 -1.92 -3.88
N LEU A 123 -0.45 -2.18 -4.98
CA LEU A 123 -1.34 -3.32 -5.16
C LEU A 123 -0.76 -4.25 -6.22
N TYR A 124 -1.18 -5.52 -6.19
CA TYR A 124 -0.73 -6.51 -7.15
C TYR A 124 -1.89 -7.42 -7.60
N ARG A 125 -1.88 -7.88 -8.84
CA ARG A 125 -2.91 -8.75 -9.41
C ARG A 125 -2.31 -10.09 -9.79
N GLU A 126 -2.73 -11.15 -9.09
CA GLU A 126 -2.24 -12.52 -9.36
C GLU A 126 -2.91 -13.13 -10.59
N SER A 127 -4.15 -12.75 -10.91
CA SER A 127 -4.96 -13.38 -11.95
C SER A 127 -4.45 -13.15 -13.38
N THR A 128 -3.60 -12.15 -13.60
CA THR A 128 -2.98 -11.83 -14.90
C THR A 128 -1.60 -12.43 -15.07
N ILE A 129 -1.03 -13.00 -14.01
CA ILE A 129 0.31 -13.59 -14.01
C ILE A 129 0.29 -14.89 -14.83
N SER A 130 1.35 -15.09 -15.61
CA SER A 130 1.53 -16.31 -16.40
C SER A 130 1.44 -17.55 -15.51
N LYS A 131 0.81 -18.61 -16.02
CA LYS A 131 0.77 -19.91 -15.34
C LYS A 131 2.14 -20.56 -15.18
N LEU A 132 3.14 -20.06 -15.91
CA LEU A 132 4.54 -20.47 -15.81
C LEU A 132 5.26 -19.81 -14.63
N CYS A 133 4.64 -18.79 -14.04
CA CYS A 133 5.19 -17.99 -12.96
C CYS A 133 4.41 -18.25 -11.67
N ARG A 134 5.12 -18.29 -10.57
CA ARG A 134 4.57 -18.06 -9.24
C ARG A 134 5.18 -16.80 -8.68
N THR A 135 4.32 -15.87 -8.27
CA THR A 135 4.73 -14.58 -7.72
C THR A 135 4.22 -14.45 -6.30
N GLU A 136 5.11 -14.11 -5.37
CA GLU A 136 4.80 -13.98 -3.95
C GLU A 136 5.25 -12.63 -3.42
N VAL A 137 4.49 -12.07 -2.48
CA VAL A 137 4.90 -10.88 -1.74
C VAL A 137 5.98 -11.25 -0.73
N GLU A 138 7.22 -10.85 -1.01
CA GLU A 138 8.36 -11.08 -0.12
C GLU A 138 8.41 -10.03 1.00
N ALA A 139 8.17 -8.76 0.67
CA ALA A 139 8.22 -7.68 1.65
C ALA A 139 7.39 -6.45 1.23
N VAL A 140 6.83 -5.78 2.23
CA VAL A 140 6.34 -4.40 2.13
C VAL A 140 7.19 -3.53 3.05
N THR A 141 7.56 -2.33 2.62
CA THR A 141 8.42 -1.44 3.41
C THR A 141 7.94 0.01 3.30
N PHE A 142 7.89 0.68 4.46
CA PHE A 142 7.68 2.13 4.57
C PHE A 142 9.05 2.82 4.67
N ILE A 143 9.30 3.79 3.79
CA ILE A 143 10.61 4.36 3.51
C ILE A 143 10.74 5.73 4.18
N THR A 144 11.74 5.93 5.03
CA THR A 144 11.93 7.20 5.77
C THR A 144 12.98 8.13 5.16
N GLN A 145 13.62 7.71 4.07
CA GLN A 145 14.74 8.41 3.42
C GLN A 145 14.38 9.81 2.91
N LEU A 146 13.09 10.10 2.68
CA LEU A 146 12.61 11.40 2.22
C LEU A 146 12.10 12.32 3.34
N ALA A 147 12.43 12.01 4.60
CA ALA A 147 12.17 12.90 5.74
C ALA A 147 12.52 14.36 5.42
N SER A 148 11.62 15.30 5.76
CA SER A 148 11.68 16.74 5.47
C SER A 148 11.58 17.18 3.99
N LEU A 149 11.60 16.26 3.02
CA LEU A 149 11.52 16.58 1.59
C LEU A 149 10.09 16.49 1.03
N THR A 150 9.23 15.71 1.67
CA THR A 150 7.82 15.50 1.32
C THR A 150 7.03 15.13 2.57
N ASP A 151 5.72 15.30 2.51
CA ASP A 151 4.76 14.83 3.51
C ASP A 151 4.26 13.40 3.29
N HIS A 152 4.67 12.74 2.22
CA HIS A 152 4.36 11.32 1.97
C HIS A 152 5.51 10.40 2.37
N ILE A 153 5.19 9.28 3.01
CA ILE A 153 6.11 8.19 3.30
C ILE A 153 6.05 7.22 2.10
N PRO A 154 7.12 7.08 1.29
CA PRO A 154 7.09 6.15 0.18
C PRO A 154 6.89 4.72 0.64
N VAL A 155 6.14 3.95 -0.16
CA VAL A 155 5.87 2.53 0.08
C VAL A 155 6.50 1.72 -1.03
N SER A 156 7.18 0.63 -0.66
CA SER A 156 7.74 -0.32 -1.64
C SER A 156 7.22 -1.73 -1.43
N LEU A 157 7.05 -2.45 -2.53
CA LEU A 157 6.70 -3.85 -2.58
C LEU A 157 7.85 -4.63 -3.23
N ARG A 158 8.25 -5.73 -2.59
CA ARG A 158 9.16 -6.71 -3.18
C ARG A 158 8.37 -7.97 -3.52
N LEU A 159 8.43 -8.35 -4.78
CA LEU A 159 7.84 -9.59 -5.30
C LEU A 159 8.96 -10.59 -5.61
N ASN A 160 8.83 -11.80 -5.08
CA ASN A 160 9.65 -12.93 -5.50
C ASN A 160 8.92 -13.66 -6.65
N VAL A 161 9.58 -13.81 -7.79
CA VAL A 161 9.02 -14.49 -8.97
C VAL A 161 9.84 -15.75 -9.24
N THR A 162 9.19 -16.90 -9.20
CA THR A 162 9.76 -18.19 -9.57
C THR A 162 9.15 -18.68 -10.87
N MET A 163 10.01 -19.07 -11.81
CA MET A 163 9.61 -19.66 -13.09
C MET A 163 9.63 -21.18 -12.99
N ASP A 164 8.61 -21.84 -13.53
CA ASP A 164 8.59 -23.30 -13.65
C ASP A 164 9.55 -23.72 -14.78
N SER A 165 10.64 -24.38 -14.41
CA SER A 165 11.72 -24.81 -15.31
C SER A 165 11.35 -25.98 -16.25
N ASN A 166 10.09 -26.37 -16.34
CA ASN A 166 9.64 -27.52 -17.13
C ASN A 166 9.08 -27.14 -18.52
N TYR A 167 9.21 -25.88 -18.93
CA TYR A 167 9.06 -25.50 -20.34
C TYR A 167 10.42 -25.57 -21.04
N ASP A 168 10.96 -26.79 -21.11
CA ASP A 168 11.83 -27.12 -22.24
C ASP A 168 10.89 -27.17 -23.46
N GLY A 169 11.14 -26.30 -24.43
CA GLY A 169 10.41 -26.30 -25.69
C GLY A 169 10.69 -27.58 -26.47
N ASP A 170 9.99 -28.66 -26.15
CA ASP A 170 9.81 -29.80 -27.03
C ASP A 170 8.58 -29.54 -27.90
N ASP A 171 8.71 -28.59 -28.83
CA ASP A 171 7.97 -28.58 -30.09
C ASP A 171 8.99 -28.79 -31.22
N ASP A 172 9.67 -29.94 -31.19
CA ASP A 172 10.31 -30.54 -32.37
C ASP A 172 9.53 -31.84 -32.70
N VAL A 173 8.62 -31.72 -33.69
CA VAL A 173 8.29 -32.65 -34.82
C VAL A 173 6.83 -32.51 -35.25
#